data_AF-A0A6A4GIV1-F1
#
_entry.id   AF-A0A6A4GIV1-F1
#
_cell.length_a   1.000
_cell.length_b   1.000
_cell.length_c   1.000
_cell.angle_alpha   90.00
_cell.angle_beta   90.00
_cell.angle_gamma   90.00
#
_symmetry.space_group_name_H-M   'P 1'
#
loop_
_entity.id
_entity.type
_entity.pdbx_description
1 polymer ?
#
loop_
_entity_poly.entity_id
_entity_poly.type
_entity_poly.pdbx_seq_one_letter_code
_entity_poly.pdbx_strand_id
1 'polypeptide(L)'
;MPTDVFALFMEAQRLAGECFLFEEATMPLPLCWHFELGELIIIYDKDGNAHEGTVSMPPEGNQCEVDVLGKGVQVVRFRNLVKSIILGEYIKVLVGVHAGKVGFVVAQSEAHLGVCVGAYTNGVDFHVHVNLVKLSAPEFTSTVMPWINVKVTLVCQAFNGWSGLVKHFRLP
;
A
#
# COMPACT_ATOMS: atom_id res chain seq x y z
N MET A 1 -24.00 -13.22 -8.93
CA MET A 1 -23.00 -13.12 -10.02
C MET A 1 -21.66 -12.82 -9.38
N PRO A 2 -20.54 -13.46 -9.79
CA PRO A 2 -19.23 -13.07 -9.26
C PRO A 2 -18.95 -11.67 -9.79
N THR A 3 -18.90 -10.69 -8.89
CA THR A 3 -18.48 -9.33 -9.25
C THR A 3 -16.99 -9.40 -9.55
N ASP A 4 -16.62 -9.16 -10.80
CA ASP A 4 -15.22 -9.13 -11.21
C ASP A 4 -14.49 -8.07 -10.38
N VAL A 5 -13.57 -8.51 -9.52
CA VAL A 5 -12.77 -7.65 -8.62
C VAL A 5 -11.98 -6.64 -9.43
N PHE A 6 -11.57 -7.01 -10.65
CA PHE A 6 -10.93 -6.09 -11.58
C PHE A 6 -11.87 -4.97 -12.02
N ALA A 7 -13.10 -5.31 -12.41
CA ALA A 7 -14.09 -4.31 -12.81
C ALA A 7 -14.45 -3.37 -11.65
N LEU A 8 -14.53 -3.90 -10.42
CA LEU A 8 -14.72 -3.11 -9.21
C LEU A 8 -13.55 -2.17 -8.96
N PHE A 9 -12.32 -2.67 -9.07
CA PHE A 9 -11.12 -1.86 -8.90
C PHE A 9 -11.05 -0.73 -9.92
N MET A 10 -11.25 -1.05 -11.20
CA MET A 10 -11.20 -0.06 -12.29
C MET A 10 -12.26 1.04 -12.10
N GLU A 11 -13.49 0.67 -11.72
CA GLU A 11 -14.55 1.65 -11.49
C GLU A 11 -14.28 2.50 -10.24
N ALA A 12 -13.81 1.88 -9.16
CA ALA A 12 -13.47 2.60 -7.94
C ALA A 12 -12.28 3.55 -8.15
N GLN A 13 -11.26 3.12 -8.89
CA GLN A 13 -10.12 3.95 -9.25
C GLN A 13 -10.52 5.10 -10.18
N ARG A 14 -11.43 4.86 -11.15
CA ARG A 14 -11.97 5.91 -12.03
C ARG A 14 -12.69 6.98 -11.21
N LEU A 15 -13.60 6.56 -10.32
CA LEU A 15 -14.35 7.45 -9.45
C LEU A 15 -13.43 8.21 -8.48
N ALA A 16 -12.40 7.55 -7.95
CA ALA A 16 -11.37 8.22 -7.17
C ALA A 16 -10.66 9.29 -8.02
N GLY A 17 -10.14 8.96 -9.20
CA GLY A 17 -9.45 9.93 -10.05
C GLY A 17 -10.27 11.18 -10.41
N GLU A 18 -11.60 11.06 -10.52
CA GLU A 18 -12.51 12.16 -10.84
C GLU A 18 -12.90 13.03 -9.64
N CYS A 19 -12.95 12.47 -8.43
CA CYS A 19 -13.55 13.12 -7.27
C CYS A 19 -12.57 13.36 -6.11
N PHE A 20 -11.31 12.92 -6.22
CA PHE A 20 -10.47 12.70 -5.05
C PHE A 20 -9.35 13.73 -4.87
N LEU A 21 -9.34 14.33 -3.69
CA LEU A 21 -8.24 15.16 -3.18
C LEU A 21 -7.90 14.64 -1.77
N PHE A 22 -6.65 14.27 -1.53
CA PHE A 22 -6.19 14.00 -0.16
C PHE A 22 -6.18 15.31 0.62
N GLU A 23 -7.11 15.46 1.57
CA GLU A 23 -7.06 16.58 2.52
C GLU A 23 -6.12 16.23 3.68
N GLU A 24 -4.81 16.18 3.37
CA GLU A 24 -3.76 15.70 4.27
C GLU A 24 -3.67 16.47 5.60
N ALA A 25 -4.11 17.72 5.61
CA ALA A 25 -4.06 18.61 6.78
C ALA A 25 -4.92 18.16 7.97
N THR A 26 -5.85 17.22 7.77
CA THR A 26 -6.79 16.78 8.81
C THR A 26 -6.46 15.41 9.41
N MET A 27 -5.45 14.72 8.88
CA MET A 27 -5.19 13.33 9.27
C MET A 27 -4.14 13.21 10.39
N PRO A 28 -4.50 12.60 11.54
CA PRO A 28 -3.58 12.47 12.66
C PRO A 28 -2.42 11.53 12.34
N LEU A 29 -1.21 11.91 12.73
CA LEU A 29 -0.06 11.03 12.69
C LEU A 29 -0.34 9.75 13.49
N PRO A 30 0.13 8.57 13.01
CA PRO A 30 -0.04 7.32 13.72
C PRO A 30 0.53 7.40 15.14
N LEU A 31 -0.31 7.15 16.14
CA LEU A 31 0.11 7.02 17.54
C LEU A 31 0.90 5.72 17.80
N CYS A 32 0.81 4.76 16.88
CA CYS A 32 1.49 3.48 16.93
C CYS A 32 1.95 3.06 15.54
N TRP A 33 3.07 2.36 15.48
CA TRP A 33 3.68 1.86 14.25
C TRP A 33 3.79 0.35 14.40
N HIS A 34 3.17 -0.39 13.48
CA HIS A 34 3.16 -1.85 13.53
C HIS A 34 3.82 -2.39 12.27
N PHE A 35 5.01 -2.94 12.44
CA PHE A 35 5.78 -3.58 11.37
C PHE A 35 5.98 -5.05 11.71
N GLU A 36 5.64 -5.93 10.78
CA GLU A 36 5.83 -7.38 10.92
C GLU A 36 7.18 -7.80 10.31
N LEU A 37 7.79 -8.86 10.84
CA LEU A 37 9.05 -9.41 10.29
C LEU A 37 8.88 -9.77 8.81
N GLY A 38 9.82 -9.34 7.97
CA GLY A 38 9.80 -9.57 6.52
C GLY A 38 8.87 -8.63 5.75
N GLU A 39 8.18 -7.71 6.41
CA GLU A 39 7.27 -6.77 5.74
C GLU A 39 8.06 -5.82 4.81
N LEU A 40 7.56 -5.65 3.59
CA LEU A 40 8.14 -4.78 2.57
C LEU A 40 7.92 -3.31 2.93
N ILE A 41 8.99 -2.54 2.89
CA ILE A 41 9.00 -1.13 3.30
C ILE A 41 9.82 -0.27 2.34
N ILE A 42 9.47 1.01 2.32
CA ILE A 42 10.23 2.10 1.73
C ILE A 42 10.87 2.86 2.88
N ILE A 43 12.19 3.05 2.79
CA ILE A 43 13.01 3.78 3.76
C ILE A 43 13.42 5.11 3.14
N TYR A 44 13.05 6.21 3.78
CA TYR A 44 13.49 7.55 3.40
C TYR A 44 14.75 7.95 4.16
N ASP A 45 15.83 8.25 3.43
CA ASP A 45 17.04 8.79 4.03
C ASP A 45 16.88 10.28 4.40
N LYS A 46 17.94 10.87 4.96
CA LYS A 46 17.92 12.28 5.40
C LYS A 46 17.76 13.27 4.25
N ASP A 47 18.11 12.85 3.04
CA ASP A 47 18.04 13.65 1.83
C ASP A 47 16.69 13.42 1.10
N GLY A 48 15.81 12.58 1.67
CA GLY A 48 14.51 12.25 1.12
C GLY A 48 14.54 11.18 0.03
N ASN A 49 15.69 10.51 -0.21
CA ASN A 49 15.72 9.42 -1.19
C ASN A 49 15.08 8.16 -0.61
N ALA A 50 14.25 7.52 -1.43
CA ALA A 50 13.60 6.26 -1.13
C ALA A 50 14.52 5.07 -1.43
N HIS A 51 14.61 4.14 -0.47
CA HIS A 51 15.29 2.85 -0.62
C HIS A 51 14.30 1.74 -0.27
N GLU A 52 14.29 0.66 -1.03
CA GLU A 52 13.49 -0.52 -0.71
C GLU A 52 14.20 -1.40 0.33
N GLY A 53 13.41 -2.04 1.18
CA GLY A 53 13.92 -2.99 2.15
C GLY A 53 12.83 -3.84 2.78
N THR A 54 13.25 -4.66 3.75
CA THR A 54 12.35 -5.48 4.56
C THR A 54 12.61 -5.27 6.03
N VAL A 55 11.60 -5.47 6.86
CA VAL A 55 11.74 -5.44 8.32
C VAL A 55 12.52 -6.68 8.78
N SER A 56 13.67 -6.48 9.42
CA SER A 56 14.53 -7.58 9.92
C SER A 56 14.25 -7.91 11.38
N MET A 57 13.80 -6.93 12.17
CA MET A 57 13.23 -7.15 13.49
C MET A 57 12.07 -6.18 13.76
N PRO A 58 11.07 -6.59 14.56
CA PRO A 58 10.00 -5.70 14.99
C PRO A 58 10.54 -4.45 15.68
N PRO A 59 9.80 -3.33 15.64
CA PRO A 59 10.27 -2.07 16.19
C PRO A 59 10.46 -2.12 17.71
N GLU A 60 11.60 -1.62 18.17
CA GLU A 60 11.92 -1.38 19.57
C GLU A 60 11.92 0.14 19.85
N GLY A 61 10.93 0.61 20.60
CA GLY A 61 10.76 2.02 20.90
C GLY A 61 10.51 2.85 19.62
N ASN A 62 11.46 3.71 19.24
CA ASN A 62 11.33 4.58 18.07
C ASN A 62 12.14 4.14 16.85
N GLN A 63 12.74 2.96 16.91
CA GLN A 63 13.63 2.42 15.90
C GLN A 63 13.17 1.04 15.45
N CYS A 64 13.55 0.69 14.23
CA CYS A 64 13.28 -0.60 13.61
C CYS A 64 14.55 -1.06 12.90
N GLU A 65 14.87 -2.34 13.03
CA GLU A 65 15.94 -2.95 12.25
C GLU A 65 15.38 -3.40 10.89
N VAL A 66 16.06 -3.03 9.82
CA VAL A 66 15.64 -3.26 8.44
C VAL A 66 16.80 -3.74 7.59
N ASP A 67 16.54 -4.64 6.66
CA ASP A 67 17.48 -5.05 5.63
C ASP A 67 17.21 -4.23 4.38
N VAL A 68 18.14 -3.32 4.07
CA VAL A 68 18.02 -2.38 2.96
C VAL A 68 18.69 -2.97 1.73
N LEU A 69 17.96 -3.01 0.61
CA LEU A 69 18.47 -3.60 -0.62
C LEU A 69 19.78 -2.92 -1.06
N GLY A 70 20.85 -3.73 -1.19
CA GLY A 70 22.17 -3.26 -1.59
C GLY A 70 22.99 -2.55 -0.49
N LYS A 71 22.45 -2.38 0.72
CA LYS A 71 23.13 -1.76 1.86
C LYS A 71 23.20 -2.65 3.10
N GLY A 72 22.40 -3.71 3.15
CA GLY A 72 22.33 -4.65 4.28
C GLY A 72 21.55 -4.09 5.47
N VAL A 73 21.75 -4.73 6.62
CA VAL A 73 21.03 -4.44 7.86
C VAL A 73 21.37 -3.07 8.44
N GLN A 74 20.34 -2.29 8.75
CA GLN A 74 20.43 -0.95 9.32
C GLN A 74 19.35 -0.72 10.38
N VAL A 75 19.64 0.17 11.32
CA VAL A 75 18.66 0.64 12.31
C VAL A 75 18.15 2.01 11.89
N VAL A 76 16.85 2.13 11.67
CA VAL A 76 16.20 3.33 11.15
C VAL A 76 15.04 3.76 12.05
N ARG A 77 14.73 5.05 12.06
CA ARG A 77 13.58 5.56 12.82
C ARG A 77 12.30 5.21 12.09
N PHE A 78 11.26 4.79 12.80
CA PHE A 78 9.98 4.42 12.17
C PHE A 78 9.37 5.54 11.32
N ARG A 79 9.64 6.82 11.66
CA ARG A 79 9.12 7.97 10.92
C ARG A 79 9.71 8.09 9.51
N ASN A 80 10.80 7.37 9.26
CA ASN A 80 11.44 7.26 7.96
C ASN A 80 10.98 5.99 7.22
N LEU A 81 10.04 5.24 7.78
CA LEU A 81 9.53 3.99 7.22
C LEU A 81 8.09 4.15 6.75
N VAL A 82 7.83 3.62 5.56
CA VAL A 82 6.51 3.52 4.97
C VAL A 82 6.33 2.11 4.47
N LYS A 83 5.17 1.47 4.74
CA LYS A 83 4.86 0.18 4.12
C LYS A 83 4.78 0.32 2.61
N SER A 84 5.42 -0.59 1.89
CA SER A 84 5.38 -0.63 0.43
C SER A 84 4.06 -1.25 -0.01
N ILE A 85 3.02 -0.43 -0.04
CA ILE A 85 1.66 -0.82 -0.44
C ILE A 85 1.33 -0.15 -1.75
N ILE A 86 0.75 -0.90 -2.70
CA ILE A 86 0.41 -0.41 -4.05
C ILE A 86 -1.10 -0.47 -4.34
N LEU A 87 -1.54 0.35 -5.30
CA LEU A 87 -2.95 0.48 -5.70
C LEU A 87 -3.56 -0.83 -6.18
N GLY A 88 -4.45 -1.45 -5.41
CA GLY A 88 -5.15 -2.70 -5.74
C GLY A 88 -4.83 -3.82 -4.75
N GLU A 89 -3.84 -3.61 -3.87
CA GLU A 89 -3.59 -4.52 -2.77
C GLU A 89 -4.72 -4.48 -1.75
N TYR A 90 -4.99 -5.65 -1.18
CA TYR A 90 -5.92 -5.78 -0.08
C TYR A 90 -5.20 -5.50 1.21
N ILE A 91 -5.80 -4.65 2.02
CA ILE A 91 -5.27 -4.27 3.32
C ILE A 91 -6.30 -4.52 4.40
N LYS A 92 -5.82 -4.74 5.61
CA LYS A 92 -6.62 -4.73 6.84
C LYS A 92 -6.13 -3.59 7.72
N VAL A 93 -7.06 -2.76 8.18
CA VAL A 93 -6.76 -1.69 9.13
C VAL A 93 -6.51 -2.29 10.51
N LEU A 94 -5.38 -1.96 11.12
CA LEU A 94 -4.96 -2.48 12.41
C LEU A 94 -5.51 -1.64 13.56
N VAL A 95 -5.49 -0.30 13.42
CA VAL A 95 -5.79 0.64 14.51
C VAL A 95 -6.58 1.84 13.99
N GLY A 96 -7.36 2.47 14.87
CA GLY A 96 -8.13 3.69 14.58
C GLY A 96 -9.61 3.43 14.32
N VAL A 97 -10.31 4.45 13.82
CA VAL A 97 -11.77 4.43 13.60
C VAL A 97 -12.25 3.40 12.56
N HIS A 98 -11.32 2.85 11.78
CA HIS A 98 -11.58 1.85 10.76
C HIS A 98 -10.95 0.49 11.09
N ALA A 99 -10.45 0.29 12.33
CA ALA A 99 -9.82 -0.95 12.75
C ALA A 99 -10.69 -2.18 12.43
N GLY A 100 -10.06 -3.22 11.90
CA GLY A 100 -10.71 -4.46 11.49
C GLY A 100 -11.31 -4.44 10.08
N LYS A 101 -11.54 -3.27 9.47
CA LYS A 101 -12.02 -3.19 8.08
C LYS A 101 -10.97 -3.72 7.12
N VAL A 102 -11.45 -4.40 6.08
CA VAL A 102 -10.65 -4.96 4.98
C VAL A 102 -11.17 -4.36 3.67
N GLY A 103 -10.26 -3.99 2.78
CA GLY A 103 -10.60 -3.42 1.48
C GLY A 103 -9.38 -3.32 0.58
N PHE A 104 -9.59 -2.94 -0.67
CA PHE A 104 -8.50 -2.73 -1.60
C PHE A 104 -8.14 -1.25 -1.72
N VAL A 105 -6.85 -0.99 -1.89
CA VAL A 105 -6.33 0.36 -2.09
C VAL A 105 -6.70 0.82 -3.49
N VAL A 106 -7.32 2.00 -3.65
CA VAL A 106 -7.71 2.56 -4.96
C VAL A 106 -7.08 3.91 -5.25
N ALA A 107 -6.57 4.58 -4.21
CA ALA A 107 -5.85 5.83 -4.29
C ALA A 107 -4.72 5.84 -3.25
N GLN A 108 -3.65 6.56 -3.53
CA GLN A 108 -2.47 6.62 -2.65
C GLN A 108 -1.79 7.99 -2.77
N SER A 109 -1.41 8.58 -1.64
CA SER A 109 -0.41 9.65 -1.53
C SER A 109 0.82 9.13 -0.81
N GLU A 110 1.77 10.00 -0.50
CA GLU A 110 3.01 9.63 0.19
C GLU A 110 2.77 8.88 1.51
N ALA A 111 1.73 9.24 2.26
CA ALA A 111 1.47 8.69 3.60
C ALA A 111 0.10 8.01 3.75
N HIS A 112 -0.81 8.15 2.78
CA HIS A 112 -2.20 7.76 2.94
C HIS A 112 -2.71 6.88 1.81
N LEU A 113 -3.64 6.01 2.18
CA LEU A 113 -4.33 5.09 1.30
C LEU A 113 -5.82 5.46 1.28
N GLY A 114 -6.38 5.62 0.09
CA GLY A 114 -7.83 5.58 -0.14
C GLY A 114 -8.25 4.14 -0.34
N VAL A 115 -9.19 3.67 0.50
CA VAL A 115 -9.60 2.26 0.57
C VAL A 115 -11.05 2.13 0.12
N CYS A 116 -11.30 1.13 -0.73
CA CYS A 116 -12.63 0.71 -1.15
C CYS A 116 -12.97 -0.65 -0.52
N VAL A 117 -14.14 -0.76 0.10
CA VAL A 117 -14.71 -1.98 0.68
C VAL A 117 -15.75 -2.60 -0.28
N GLY A 118 -16.01 -1.96 -1.43
CA GLY A 118 -16.97 -2.42 -2.43
C GLY A 118 -18.37 -1.82 -2.30
N ALA A 119 -18.54 -0.77 -1.49
CA ALA A 119 -19.75 0.05 -1.50
C ALA A 119 -19.59 1.13 -2.58
N TYR A 120 -20.42 1.08 -3.61
CA TYR A 120 -20.33 1.83 -4.87
C TYR A 120 -20.53 3.36 -4.76
N THR A 121 -20.21 4.00 -3.63
CA THR A 121 -20.65 5.37 -3.38
C THR A 121 -19.78 6.43 -4.06
N ASN A 122 -18.45 6.37 -3.96
CA ASN A 122 -17.55 7.40 -4.52
C ASN A 122 -16.15 6.87 -4.92
N GLY A 123 -15.99 5.55 -5.09
CA GLY A 123 -14.69 4.91 -5.34
C GLY A 123 -13.82 4.73 -4.09
N VAL A 124 -13.78 5.70 -3.17
CA VAL A 124 -13.12 5.58 -1.85
C VAL A 124 -14.16 5.61 -0.73
N ASP A 125 -14.12 4.61 0.14
CA ASP A 125 -14.99 4.53 1.32
C ASP A 125 -14.36 5.21 2.55
N PHE A 126 -13.04 5.15 2.69
CA PHE A 126 -12.32 5.84 3.76
C PHE A 126 -10.83 6.01 3.48
N HIS A 127 -10.18 6.83 4.31
CA HIS A 127 -8.73 7.03 4.32
C HIS A 127 -8.08 6.35 5.51
N VAL A 128 -6.85 5.91 5.31
CA VAL A 128 -6.01 5.37 6.38
C VAL A 128 -4.55 5.67 6.10
N HIS A 129 -3.78 5.95 7.16
CA HIS A 129 -2.34 6.09 7.05
C HIS A 129 -1.71 4.72 6.68
N VAL A 130 -0.77 4.73 5.74
CA VAL A 130 -0.12 3.53 5.17
C VAL A 130 0.47 2.59 6.22
N ASN A 131 0.98 3.13 7.33
CA ASN A 131 1.54 2.34 8.43
C ASN A 131 0.54 1.82 9.47
N LEU A 132 -0.76 2.14 9.33
CA LEU A 132 -1.83 1.64 10.21
C LEU A 132 -2.55 0.42 9.64
N VAL A 133 -2.06 -0.11 8.53
CA VAL A 133 -2.65 -1.27 7.86
C VAL A 133 -1.64 -2.40 7.76
N LYS A 134 -2.10 -3.58 7.36
CA LYS A 134 -1.25 -4.66 6.86
C LYS A 134 -1.84 -5.27 5.60
N LEU A 135 -1.00 -5.90 4.78
CA LEU A 135 -1.49 -6.70 3.67
C LEU A 135 -2.42 -7.81 4.18
N SER A 136 -3.51 -8.00 3.46
CA SER A 136 -4.49 -9.04 3.72
C SER A 136 -4.70 -9.83 2.44
N ALA A 137 -4.90 -11.14 2.57
CA ALA A 137 -5.46 -11.90 1.47
C ALA A 137 -6.90 -11.40 1.23
N PRO A 138 -7.32 -11.24 -0.03
CA PRO A 138 -8.71 -11.04 -0.32
C PRO A 138 -9.51 -12.29 0.06
N GLU A 139 -10.62 -12.13 0.77
CA GLU A 139 -11.58 -13.21 1.04
C GLU A 139 -12.49 -13.48 -0.17
N PHE A 140 -11.97 -13.40 -1.41
CA PHE A 140 -12.76 -13.79 -2.57
C PHE A 140 -12.66 -15.28 -2.80
N THR A 141 -13.81 -15.91 -2.98
CA THR A 141 -13.94 -17.24 -3.60
C THR A 141 -13.58 -17.23 -5.09
N SER A 142 -13.06 -16.11 -5.62
CA SER A 142 -12.82 -15.83 -7.03
C SER A 142 -11.38 -15.34 -7.22
N THR A 143 -10.58 -16.14 -7.93
CA THR A 143 -9.13 -16.01 -8.17
C THR A 143 -8.73 -14.92 -9.17
N VAL A 144 -9.55 -13.89 -9.39
CA VAL A 144 -9.26 -12.86 -10.40
C VAL A 144 -8.41 -11.75 -9.74
N MET A 145 -7.10 -11.86 -9.94
CA MET A 145 -6.14 -10.82 -9.53
C MET A 145 -6.35 -9.55 -10.37
N PRO A 146 -6.54 -8.36 -9.75
CA PRO A 146 -6.87 -7.12 -10.46
C PRO A 146 -5.71 -6.60 -11.33
N TRP A 147 -4.51 -7.14 -11.17
CA TRP A 147 -3.32 -6.72 -11.90
C TRP A 147 -3.26 -7.27 -13.32
N ILE A 148 -3.92 -8.39 -13.59
CA ILE A 148 -3.80 -9.08 -14.86
C ILE A 148 -4.40 -8.22 -15.99
N ASN A 149 -3.62 -8.01 -17.05
CA ASN A 149 -3.90 -7.13 -18.19
C ASN A 149 -3.97 -5.63 -17.87
N VAL A 150 -3.47 -5.19 -16.71
CA VAL A 150 -3.25 -3.77 -16.45
C VAL A 150 -1.99 -3.30 -17.16
N LYS A 151 -2.05 -2.13 -17.80
CA LYS A 151 -0.89 -1.45 -18.38
C LYS A 151 -0.12 -0.76 -17.27
N VAL A 152 1.11 -1.18 -17.04
CA VAL A 152 2.02 -0.62 -16.03
C VAL A 152 3.21 0.04 -16.71
N THR A 153 3.80 1.03 -16.03
CA THR A 153 5.09 1.61 -16.40
C THR A 153 6.13 1.18 -15.37
N LEU A 154 7.24 0.64 -15.85
CA LEU A 154 8.34 0.20 -15.00
C LEU A 154 9.13 1.41 -14.51
N VAL A 155 9.36 1.44 -13.20
CA VAL A 155 10.15 2.49 -12.52
C VAL A 155 11.55 2.00 -12.09
N CYS A 156 11.88 0.73 -12.35
CA CYS A 156 13.18 0.16 -12.05
C CYS A 156 14.25 0.66 -13.04
N GLN A 157 15.43 1.03 -12.56
CA GLN A 157 16.48 1.72 -13.35
C GLN A 157 16.76 1.11 -14.72
N ALA A 158 16.94 -0.21 -14.82
CA ALA A 158 17.28 -0.86 -16.08
C ALA A 158 16.15 -0.82 -17.13
N PHE A 159 14.90 -0.60 -16.69
CA PHE A 159 13.71 -0.62 -17.53
C PHE A 159 12.85 0.63 -17.35
N ASN A 160 13.41 1.71 -16.80
CA ASN A 160 12.64 2.87 -16.42
C ASN A 160 11.93 3.48 -17.64
N GLY A 161 10.63 3.77 -17.49
CA GLY A 161 9.78 4.31 -18.54
C GLY A 161 9.22 3.28 -19.52
N TRP A 162 9.61 2.00 -19.41
CA TRP A 162 9.04 0.95 -20.25
C TRP A 162 7.61 0.65 -19.82
N SER A 163 6.70 0.49 -20.78
CA SER A 163 5.31 0.17 -20.49
C SER A 163 4.96 -1.22 -20.98
N GLY A 164 4.20 -1.97 -20.18
CA GLY A 164 3.82 -3.35 -20.50
C GLY A 164 2.50 -3.74 -19.86
N LEU A 165 1.93 -4.85 -20.31
CA LEU A 165 0.73 -5.45 -19.69
C LEU A 165 1.19 -6.54 -18.72
N VAL A 166 0.67 -6.51 -17.49
CA VAL A 166 0.93 -7.57 -16.51
C VAL A 166 0.22 -8.85 -16.97
N LYS A 167 0.98 -9.93 -17.17
CA LYS A 167 0.43 -11.25 -17.58
C LYS A 167 0.36 -12.24 -16.43
N HIS A 168 1.26 -12.12 -15.47
CA HIS A 168 1.29 -12.92 -14.26
C HIS A 168 1.74 -12.02 -13.12
N PHE A 169 1.12 -12.21 -11.96
CA PHE A 169 1.48 -11.53 -10.72
C PHE A 169 1.58 -12.57 -9.62
N ARG A 170 2.60 -12.46 -8.78
CA ARG A 170 2.80 -13.32 -7.63
C ARG A 170 3.09 -12.41 -6.44
N LEU A 171 2.24 -12.48 -5.42
CA LEU A 171 2.61 -11.94 -4.11
C LEU A 171 3.71 -12.85 -3.54
N PRO A 172 4.81 -12.29 -3.01
CA PRO A 172 5.81 -13.08 -2.31
C PRO A 172 5.21 -13.86 -1.12
#